data_AF-A0A9D1D6M5-F1
#
_entry.id   AF-A0A9D1D6M5-F1
#
_cell.length_a   1.000
_cell.length_b   1.000
_cell.length_c   1.000
_cell.angle_alpha   90.00
_cell.angle_beta   90.00
_cell.angle_gamma   90.00
#
_symmetry.space_group_name_H-M   'P 1'
#
loop_
_entity.id
_entity.type
_entity.pdbx_description
1 polymer ?
#
loop_
_entity_poly.entity_id
_entity_poly.type
_entity_poly.pdbx_seq_one_letter_code
_entity_poly.pdbx_strand_id
1 'polypeptide(L)'
;MSTLEKYNGVFPERLRKLLDDRSVTRTELARELNISRQAVSQYADGTGQPNIDKLKTIALFFSVSSDYLIGLSDYERIETKELTAEDMGILDEAAQQLSKDKQDLQGISGAFLSLLAKSPQFGNFASAASDYIQAVNHAKSWSNTVSGVYYERKNVRMKQFLLFEALLDVLAYSVPVPDFVEKEKKAREKEASYNAVNPEDD
;
A
#
# COMPACT_ATOMS: atom_id res chain seq x y z
N MET A 1 28.61 -20.58 -15.19
CA MET A 1 27.41 -20.68 -14.34
C MET A 1 26.99 -22.13 -14.23
N SER A 2 26.81 -22.62 -13.00
CA SER A 2 26.36 -23.99 -12.74
C SER A 2 24.88 -24.17 -13.16
N THR A 3 24.44 -25.41 -13.38
CA THR A 3 23.04 -25.72 -13.70
C THR A 3 22.09 -25.20 -12.60
N LEU A 4 22.53 -25.20 -11.34
CA LEU A 4 21.76 -24.74 -10.20
C LEU A 4 21.59 -23.20 -10.20
N GLU A 5 22.63 -22.46 -10.61
CA GLU A 5 22.56 -20.99 -10.73
C GLU A 5 21.57 -20.56 -11.81
N LYS A 6 21.50 -21.31 -12.92
CA LYS A 6 20.53 -21.03 -13.99
C LYS A 6 19.10 -21.32 -13.56
N TYR A 7 18.89 -22.44 -12.87
CA TYR A 7 17.58 -22.81 -12.34
C TYR A 7 17.06 -21.76 -11.35
N ASN A 8 17.92 -21.25 -10.48
CA ASN A 8 17.58 -20.19 -9.52
C ASN A 8 17.75 -18.77 -10.09
N GLY A 9 17.81 -18.62 -11.42
CA GLY A 9 17.79 -17.31 -12.04
C GLY A 9 16.46 -16.61 -11.81
N VAL A 10 16.49 -15.27 -11.80
CA VAL A 10 15.31 -14.43 -11.52
C VAL A 10 14.13 -14.76 -12.42
N PHE A 11 14.36 -14.85 -13.74
CA PHE A 11 13.29 -15.16 -14.69
C PHE A 11 12.72 -16.59 -14.52
N PRO A 12 13.54 -17.66 -14.51
CA PRO A 12 13.05 -19.02 -14.28
C PRO A 12 12.28 -19.17 -12.97
N GLU A 13 12.76 -18.56 -11.88
CA GLU A 13 12.09 -18.57 -10.59
C GLU A 13 10.72 -17.89 -10.64
N ARG A 14 10.65 -16.65 -11.17
CA ARG A 14 9.40 -15.91 -11.30
C ARG A 14 8.42 -16.59 -12.25
N LEU A 15 8.90 -17.21 -13.34
CA LEU A 15 8.05 -17.96 -14.24
C LEU A 15 7.43 -19.19 -13.57
N ARG A 16 8.21 -19.97 -12.79
CA ARG A 16 7.68 -21.11 -12.02
C ARG A 16 6.64 -20.64 -11.01
N LYS A 17 6.95 -19.59 -10.25
CA LYS A 17 6.03 -18.97 -9.30
C LYS A 17 4.71 -18.57 -9.97
N LEU A 18 4.76 -17.91 -11.13
CA LEU A 18 3.54 -17.51 -11.86
C LEU A 18 2.71 -18.71 -12.35
N LEU A 19 3.36 -19.79 -12.80
CA LEU A 19 2.67 -21.02 -13.20
C LEU A 19 1.94 -21.64 -11.99
N ASP A 20 2.61 -21.72 -10.84
CA ASP A 20 2.07 -22.31 -9.63
C ASP A 20 0.95 -21.44 -9.02
N ASP A 21 1.22 -20.15 -8.80
CA ASP A 21 0.30 -19.21 -8.14
C ASP A 21 -1.02 -19.03 -8.94
N ARG A 22 -0.98 -19.23 -10.25
CA ARG A 22 -2.14 -19.07 -11.14
C ARG A 22 -2.70 -20.39 -11.66
N SER A 23 -2.17 -21.51 -11.18
CA SER A 23 -2.58 -22.85 -11.60
C SER A 23 -2.54 -23.04 -13.13
N VAL A 24 -1.57 -22.42 -13.79
CA VAL A 24 -1.36 -22.52 -15.24
C VAL A 24 -0.38 -23.65 -15.51
N THR A 25 -0.78 -24.57 -16.37
CA THR A 25 0.09 -25.67 -16.79
C THR A 25 1.11 -25.19 -17.83
N ARG A 26 2.28 -25.84 -17.86
CA ARG A 26 3.30 -25.61 -18.91
C ARG A 26 2.73 -25.83 -20.32
N THR A 27 1.70 -26.67 -20.47
CA THR A 27 1.03 -26.94 -21.75
C THR A 27 0.15 -25.78 -22.18
N GLU A 28 -0.59 -25.16 -21.27
CA GLU A 28 -1.41 -23.98 -21.56
C GLU A 28 -0.56 -22.79 -21.99
N LEU A 29 0.52 -22.53 -21.25
CA LEU A 29 1.45 -21.46 -21.61
C LEU A 29 2.13 -21.75 -22.96
N ALA A 30 2.47 -23.01 -23.25
CA ALA A 30 3.05 -23.40 -24.53
C ALA A 30 2.09 -23.13 -25.71
N ARG A 31 0.80 -23.39 -25.51
CA ARG A 31 -0.26 -23.11 -26.49
C ARG A 31 -0.39 -21.61 -26.76
N GLU A 32 -0.41 -20.78 -25.70
CA GLU A 32 -0.45 -19.32 -25.84
C GLU A 32 0.78 -18.80 -26.59
N LEU A 33 1.96 -19.30 -26.23
CA LEU A 33 3.21 -18.89 -26.83
C LEU A 33 3.44 -19.49 -28.21
N ASN A 34 2.59 -20.41 -28.70
CA ASN A 34 2.80 -21.17 -29.93
C ASN A 34 4.22 -21.79 -30.00
N ILE A 35 4.61 -22.48 -28.92
CA ILE A 35 5.88 -23.22 -28.81
C ILE A 35 5.64 -24.61 -28.20
N SER A 36 6.68 -25.44 -28.11
CA SER A 36 6.56 -26.75 -27.47
C SER A 36 6.49 -26.64 -25.94
N ARG A 37 5.82 -27.60 -25.30
CA ARG A 37 5.85 -27.77 -23.82
C ARG A 37 7.27 -27.89 -23.27
N GLN A 38 8.18 -28.47 -24.07
CA GLN A 38 9.59 -28.59 -23.72
C GLN A 38 10.29 -27.24 -23.69
N ALA A 39 9.99 -26.33 -24.62
CA ALA A 39 10.54 -24.97 -24.61
C ALA A 39 10.11 -24.19 -23.36
N VAL A 40 8.83 -24.30 -22.97
CA VAL A 40 8.35 -23.72 -21.69
C VAL A 40 9.07 -24.32 -20.49
N SER A 41 9.35 -25.63 -20.52
CA SER A 41 10.12 -26.28 -19.46
C SER A 41 11.55 -25.74 -19.41
N GLN A 42 12.21 -25.55 -20.55
CA GLN A 42 13.54 -24.96 -20.61
C GLN A 42 13.57 -23.54 -20.05
N TYR A 43 12.54 -22.73 -20.30
CA TYR A 43 12.38 -21.41 -19.70
C TYR A 43 12.24 -21.51 -18.18
N ALA A 44 11.34 -22.38 -17.71
CA ALA A 44 11.08 -22.59 -16.29
C ALA A 44 12.28 -23.20 -15.57
N ASP A 45 13.18 -23.91 -16.24
CA ASP A 45 14.34 -24.54 -15.64
C ASP A 45 15.64 -23.72 -15.85
N GLY A 46 15.55 -22.57 -16.54
CA GLY A 46 16.68 -21.67 -16.83
C GLY A 46 17.69 -22.19 -17.86
N THR A 47 17.35 -23.28 -18.54
CA THR A 47 18.19 -23.86 -19.60
C THR A 47 17.93 -23.24 -20.97
N GLY A 48 16.84 -22.49 -21.12
CA GLY A 48 16.53 -21.65 -22.28
C GLY A 48 15.99 -20.30 -21.86
N GLN A 49 15.97 -19.34 -22.78
CA GLN A 49 15.40 -18.00 -22.57
C GLN A 49 14.40 -17.66 -23.67
N PRO A 50 13.28 -17.00 -23.35
CA PRO A 50 12.38 -16.48 -24.36
C PRO A 50 13.06 -15.35 -25.13
N ASN A 51 12.71 -15.20 -26.41
CA ASN A 51 13.00 -13.97 -27.13
C ASN A 51 12.07 -12.84 -26.65
N ILE A 52 12.31 -11.62 -27.13
CA ILE A 52 11.55 -10.42 -26.71
C ILE A 52 10.04 -10.60 -26.95
N ASP A 53 9.64 -11.18 -28.09
CA ASP A 53 8.23 -11.39 -28.41
C ASP A 53 7.55 -12.40 -27.47
N LYS A 54 8.23 -13.51 -27.15
CA LYS A 54 7.73 -14.50 -26.18
C LYS A 54 7.71 -13.92 -24.78
N LEU A 55 8.72 -13.13 -24.39
CA LEU A 55 8.74 -12.45 -23.09
C LEU A 55 7.55 -11.50 -22.96
N LYS A 56 7.29 -10.68 -23.99
CA LYS A 56 6.11 -9.80 -24.06
C LYS A 56 4.81 -10.59 -23.93
N THR A 57 4.70 -11.72 -24.62
CA THR A 57 3.50 -12.57 -24.57
C THR A 57 3.31 -13.19 -23.19
N ILE A 58 4.38 -13.66 -22.53
CA ILE A 58 4.35 -14.16 -21.14
C ILE A 58 3.87 -13.05 -20.19
N ALA A 59 4.43 -11.84 -20.33
CA ALA A 59 4.06 -10.67 -19.53
C ALA A 59 2.56 -10.35 -19.65
N LEU A 60 2.04 -10.30 -20.88
CA LEU A 60 0.63 -10.04 -21.15
C LEU A 60 -0.28 -11.16 -20.63
N PHE A 61 0.08 -12.43 -20.90
CA PHE A 61 -0.70 -13.60 -20.48
C PHE A 61 -0.87 -13.65 -18.96
N PHE A 62 0.19 -13.33 -18.21
CA PHE A 62 0.14 -13.23 -16.75
C PHE A 62 -0.22 -11.81 -16.26
N SER A 63 -0.56 -10.86 -17.13
CA SER A 63 -0.84 -9.47 -16.70
C SER A 63 0.25 -8.91 -15.75
N VAL A 64 1.51 -9.26 -15.99
CA VAL A 64 2.67 -8.81 -15.22
C VAL A 64 3.63 -7.96 -16.06
N SER A 65 4.44 -7.13 -15.41
CA SER A 65 5.44 -6.34 -16.12
C SER A 65 6.61 -7.20 -16.62
N SER A 66 7.17 -6.83 -17.78
CA SER A 66 8.46 -7.37 -18.25
C SER A 66 9.57 -7.19 -17.22
N ASP A 67 9.55 -6.05 -16.53
CA ASP A 67 10.53 -5.63 -15.53
C ASP A 67 10.50 -6.58 -14.33
N TYR A 68 9.30 -7.01 -13.93
CA TYR A 68 9.14 -8.12 -13.00
C TYR A 68 9.70 -9.42 -13.57
N LEU A 69 9.36 -9.82 -14.79
CA LEU A 69 9.88 -11.10 -15.31
C LEU A 69 11.43 -11.15 -15.33
N ILE A 70 12.10 -10.03 -15.59
CA ILE A 70 13.57 -10.00 -15.75
C ILE A 70 14.35 -9.49 -14.53
N GLY A 71 13.66 -9.12 -13.43
CA GLY A 71 14.33 -8.73 -12.19
C GLY A 71 14.66 -7.24 -12.02
N LEU A 72 14.07 -6.36 -12.84
CA LEU A 72 14.20 -4.91 -12.70
C LEU A 72 13.22 -4.32 -11.68
N SER A 73 12.16 -5.05 -11.34
CA SER A 73 11.12 -4.62 -10.38
C SER A 73 10.59 -5.81 -9.60
N ASP A 74 10.23 -5.63 -8.33
CA ASP A 74 9.53 -6.66 -7.54
C ASP A 74 8.01 -6.56 -7.66
N TYR A 75 7.50 -5.56 -8.40
CA TYR A 75 6.07 -5.33 -8.57
C TYR A 75 5.53 -6.07 -9.81
N GLU A 76 4.67 -7.05 -9.54
CA GLU A 76 4.10 -7.93 -10.56
C GLU A 76 3.21 -7.18 -11.56
N ARG A 77 2.19 -6.43 -11.11
CA ARG A 77 1.07 -5.99 -11.97
C ARG A 77 1.43 -4.88 -12.96
N ILE A 78 0.89 -5.01 -14.19
CA ILE A 78 0.97 -3.98 -15.25
C ILE A 78 0.12 -2.75 -14.92
N GLU A 79 -1.02 -2.93 -14.26
CA GLU A 79 -2.03 -1.87 -14.01
C GLU A 79 -1.49 -0.66 -13.24
N THR A 80 -0.43 -0.86 -12.43
CA THR A 80 0.23 0.23 -11.70
C THR A 80 1.58 0.61 -12.30
N LYS A 81 2.04 -0.08 -13.36
CA LYS A 81 3.36 0.13 -13.97
C LYS A 81 3.44 1.46 -14.73
N GLU A 82 2.31 1.91 -15.28
CA GLU A 82 2.21 3.16 -16.03
C GLU A 82 1.65 4.32 -15.22
N LEU A 83 1.19 4.09 -14.00
CA LEU A 83 0.76 5.18 -13.12
C LEU A 83 2.01 5.94 -12.65
N THR A 84 2.21 7.13 -13.21
CA THR A 84 3.22 8.08 -12.75
C THR A 84 2.75 8.75 -11.45
N ALA A 85 3.67 9.44 -10.77
CA ALA A 85 3.30 10.31 -9.65
C ALA A 85 2.23 11.32 -10.09
N GLU A 86 2.37 11.87 -11.30
CA GLU A 86 1.42 12.80 -11.91
C GLU A 86 0.03 12.16 -12.11
N ASP A 87 -0.06 10.93 -12.63
CA ASP A 87 -1.33 10.21 -12.81
C ASP A 87 -2.07 9.96 -11.48
N MET A 88 -1.31 9.84 -10.37
CA MET A 88 -1.84 9.71 -9.02
C MET A 88 -2.14 11.05 -8.34
N GLY A 89 -1.89 12.18 -9.01
CA GLY A 89 -2.01 13.52 -8.44
C GLY A 89 -0.95 13.84 -7.38
N ILE A 90 0.15 13.08 -7.36
CA ILE A 90 1.32 13.35 -6.52
C ILE A 90 2.23 14.28 -7.30
N LEU A 91 2.36 15.53 -6.83
CA LEU A 91 3.27 16.50 -7.43
C LEU A 91 4.73 16.00 -7.38
N ASP A 92 5.53 16.38 -8.38
CA ASP A 92 6.93 15.96 -8.51
C ASP A 92 7.74 16.26 -7.24
N GLU A 93 7.49 17.40 -6.59
CA GLU A 93 8.16 17.77 -5.34
C GLU A 93 7.80 16.83 -4.19
N ALA A 94 6.53 16.40 -4.11
CA ALA A 94 6.07 15.44 -3.12
C ALA A 94 6.67 14.05 -3.38
N ALA A 95 6.75 13.62 -4.64
CA ALA A 95 7.40 12.37 -5.02
C ALA A 95 8.90 12.39 -4.68
N GLN A 96 9.60 13.50 -4.93
CA GLN A 96 10.99 13.68 -4.57
C GLN A 96 11.20 13.66 -3.04
N GLN A 97 10.33 14.32 -2.27
CA GLN A 97 10.40 14.31 -0.82
C GLN A 97 10.20 12.90 -0.26
N LEU A 98 9.20 12.17 -0.74
CA LEU A 98 8.94 10.79 -0.31
C LEU A 98 10.08 9.84 -0.68
N SER A 99 10.75 10.09 -1.80
CA SER A 99 11.95 9.34 -2.21
C SER A 99 13.12 9.59 -1.25
N LYS A 100 13.32 10.83 -0.80
CA LYS A 100 14.35 11.18 0.21
C LYS A 100 14.03 10.59 1.58
N ASP A 101 12.80 10.73 2.05
CA ASP A 101 12.35 10.21 3.35
C ASP A 101 12.54 8.69 3.46
N LYS A 102 12.37 7.96 2.34
CA LYS A 102 12.67 6.52 2.26
C LYS A 102 14.15 6.21 2.51
N GLN A 103 15.07 7.07 2.07
CA GLN A 103 16.51 6.87 2.23
C GLN A 103 16.98 7.23 3.64
N ASP A 104 16.40 8.28 4.23
CA ASP A 104 16.85 8.83 5.51
C ASP A 104 16.17 8.19 6.73
N LEU A 105 15.21 7.27 6.54
CA LEU A 105 14.39 6.66 7.60
C LEU A 105 13.66 7.67 8.50
N GLN A 106 13.53 8.92 8.04
CA GLN A 106 12.83 10.00 8.71
C GLN A 106 11.69 10.48 7.81
N GLY A 107 10.50 10.66 8.39
CA GLY A 107 9.33 11.17 7.67
C GLY A 107 8.20 10.15 7.48
N ILE A 108 7.15 10.58 6.78
CA ILE A 108 6.05 9.72 6.37
C ILE A 108 6.61 8.79 5.29
N SER A 109 7.02 7.58 5.68
CA SER A 109 7.47 6.59 4.70
C SER A 109 6.38 6.36 3.66
N GLY A 110 6.76 6.03 2.41
CA GLY A 110 5.80 5.57 1.40
C GLY A 110 4.96 4.38 1.89
N ALA A 111 5.46 3.60 2.86
CA ALA A 111 4.70 2.56 3.53
C ALA A 111 3.56 3.10 4.40
N PHE A 112 3.75 4.23 5.10
CA PHE A 112 2.69 4.90 5.85
C PHE A 112 1.63 5.51 4.93
N LEU A 113 2.02 6.15 3.82
CA LEU A 113 1.02 6.60 2.82
C LEU A 113 0.23 5.43 2.23
N SER A 114 0.92 4.34 1.91
CA SER A 114 0.27 3.11 1.43
C SER A 114 -0.69 2.54 2.47
N LEU A 115 -0.36 2.64 3.76
CA LEU A 115 -1.20 2.22 4.86
C LEU A 115 -2.48 3.08 4.93
N LEU A 116 -2.34 4.40 4.86
CA LEU A 116 -3.47 5.33 4.85
C LEU A 116 -4.39 5.07 3.63
N ALA A 117 -3.82 4.96 2.44
CA ALA A 117 -4.55 4.75 1.19
C ALA A 117 -5.28 3.40 1.13
N LYS A 118 -4.79 2.38 1.84
CA LYS A 118 -5.44 1.06 1.94
C LYS A 118 -6.62 1.05 2.91
N SER A 119 -6.78 2.06 3.75
CA SER A 119 -7.91 2.12 4.69
C SER A 119 -9.22 2.28 3.93
N PRO A 120 -10.26 1.48 4.22
CA PRO A 120 -11.61 1.68 3.67
C PRO A 120 -12.18 3.08 3.96
N GLN A 121 -11.71 3.71 5.04
CA GLN A 121 -12.15 5.04 5.48
C GLN A 121 -11.43 6.18 4.75
N PHE A 122 -10.45 5.89 3.89
CA PHE A 122 -9.64 6.91 3.21
C PHE A 122 -10.49 7.87 2.37
N GLY A 123 -11.55 7.37 1.72
CA GLY A 123 -12.47 8.21 0.96
C GLY A 123 -13.15 9.27 1.82
N ASN A 124 -13.62 8.91 3.02
CA ASN A 124 -14.25 9.83 3.95
C ASN A 124 -13.27 10.90 4.44
N PHE A 125 -12.02 10.50 4.73
CA PHE A 125 -10.95 11.43 5.08
C PHE A 125 -10.65 12.42 3.94
N ALA A 126 -10.50 11.93 2.70
CA ALA A 126 -10.24 12.79 1.55
C ALA A 126 -11.38 13.80 1.33
N SER A 127 -12.64 13.37 1.46
CA SER A 127 -13.80 14.27 1.40
C SER A 127 -13.79 15.31 2.53
N ALA A 128 -13.52 14.90 3.77
CA ALA A 128 -13.45 15.81 4.92
C ALA A 128 -12.33 16.86 4.76
N ALA A 129 -11.19 16.46 4.17
CA ALA A 129 -10.09 17.37 3.86
C ALA A 129 -10.50 18.40 2.80
N SER A 130 -11.16 17.96 1.72
CA SER A 130 -11.69 18.86 0.68
C SER A 130 -12.70 19.85 1.25
N ASP A 131 -13.64 19.38 2.05
CA ASP A 131 -14.64 20.21 2.74
C ASP A 131 -13.99 21.28 3.63
N TYR A 132 -12.96 20.90 4.40
CA TYR A 132 -12.22 21.83 5.24
C TYR A 132 -11.49 22.89 4.41
N ILE A 133 -10.79 22.48 3.35
CA ILE A 133 -10.08 23.40 2.44
C ILE A 133 -11.06 24.40 1.82
N GLN A 134 -12.22 23.93 1.34
CA GLN A 134 -13.25 24.79 0.77
C GLN A 134 -13.80 25.77 1.80
N ALA A 135 -14.11 25.32 3.02
CA ALA A 135 -14.58 26.19 4.10
C ALA A 135 -13.56 27.27 4.47
N VAL A 136 -12.27 26.93 4.54
CA VAL A 136 -11.20 27.90 4.81
C VAL A 136 -11.04 28.90 3.67
N ASN A 137 -11.05 28.44 2.42
CA ASN A 137 -10.93 29.33 1.26
C ASN A 137 -12.13 30.29 1.15
N HIS A 138 -13.34 29.79 1.41
CA HIS A 138 -14.53 30.62 1.48
C HIS A 138 -14.41 31.69 2.57
N ALA A 139 -14.01 31.31 3.78
CA ALA A 139 -13.82 32.23 4.90
C ALA A 139 -12.75 33.30 4.63
N LYS A 140 -11.70 32.99 3.85
CA LYS A 140 -10.70 33.99 3.40
C LYS A 140 -11.28 35.02 2.43
N SER A 141 -12.25 34.60 1.62
CA SER A 141 -12.86 35.45 0.59
C SER A 141 -14.01 36.31 1.10
N TRP A 142 -14.46 36.10 2.35
CA TRP A 142 -15.75 36.63 2.80
C TRP A 142 -15.78 37.38 4.14
N SER A 143 -16.71 38.35 4.18
CA SER A 143 -17.27 39.15 5.28
C SER A 143 -16.64 40.49 5.68
N ASN A 144 -17.44 41.56 5.52
CA ASN A 144 -17.27 42.89 6.14
C ASN A 144 -18.12 43.06 7.43
N THR A 145 -18.72 41.98 7.96
CA THR A 145 -19.62 42.03 9.13
C THR A 145 -19.18 41.08 10.25
N VAL A 146 -19.43 41.47 11.51
CA VAL A 146 -19.10 40.66 12.70
C VAL A 146 -19.87 39.33 12.72
N SER A 147 -21.17 39.35 12.37
CA SER A 147 -21.99 38.14 12.34
C SER A 147 -21.53 37.14 11.28
N GLY A 148 -21.11 37.61 10.11
CA GLY A 148 -20.53 36.76 9.06
C GLY A 148 -19.23 36.10 9.52
N VAL A 149 -18.34 36.86 10.18
CA VAL A 149 -17.09 36.30 10.75
C VAL A 149 -17.38 35.22 11.80
N TYR A 150 -18.39 35.41 12.65
CA TYR A 150 -18.80 34.40 13.62
C TYR A 150 -19.29 33.10 12.95
N TYR A 151 -20.12 33.22 11.92
CA TYR A 151 -20.65 32.06 11.19
C TYR A 151 -19.53 31.28 10.50
N GLU A 152 -18.64 31.97 9.77
CA GLU A 152 -17.50 31.35 9.10
C GLU A 152 -16.56 30.67 10.10
N ARG A 153 -16.27 31.31 11.24
CA ARG A 153 -15.46 30.70 12.31
C ARG A 153 -16.08 29.39 12.82
N LYS A 154 -17.41 29.37 13.04
CA LYS A 154 -18.13 28.17 13.48
C LYS A 154 -18.07 27.07 12.42
N ASN A 155 -18.28 27.42 11.14
CA ASN A 155 -18.23 26.49 10.02
C ASN A 155 -16.83 25.83 9.90
N VAL A 156 -15.77 26.65 9.86
CA VAL A 156 -14.39 26.16 9.76
C VAL A 156 -14.03 25.24 10.93
N ARG A 157 -14.40 25.61 12.17
CA ARG A 157 -14.17 24.75 13.35
C ARG A 157 -14.86 23.41 13.25
N MET A 158 -16.10 23.39 12.77
CA MET A 158 -16.85 22.15 12.59
C MET A 158 -16.18 21.24 11.56
N LYS A 159 -15.76 21.79 10.41
CA LYS A 159 -15.04 21.03 9.39
C LYS A 159 -13.66 20.56 9.86
N GLN A 160 -12.96 21.37 10.66
CA GLN A 160 -11.70 20.96 11.29
C GLN A 160 -11.89 19.76 12.22
N PHE A 161 -12.95 19.76 13.03
CA PHE A 161 -13.29 18.62 13.89
C PHE A 161 -13.57 17.36 13.08
N LEU A 162 -14.43 17.45 12.04
CA LEU A 162 -14.75 16.30 11.18
C LEU A 162 -13.53 15.74 10.45
N LEU A 163 -12.61 16.60 10.01
CA LEU A 163 -11.34 16.17 9.42
C LEU A 163 -10.48 15.39 10.43
N PHE A 164 -10.42 15.86 11.67
CA PHE A 164 -9.66 15.18 12.72
C PHE A 164 -10.23 13.78 13.02
N GLU A 165 -11.55 13.67 13.18
CA GLU A 165 -12.22 12.38 13.38
C GLU A 165 -11.97 11.42 12.22
N ALA A 166 -12.11 11.90 10.98
CA ALA A 166 -11.87 11.07 9.80
C ALA A 166 -10.42 10.58 9.69
N LEU A 167 -9.44 11.39 10.13
CA LEU A 167 -8.05 10.97 10.23
C LEU A 167 -7.87 9.85 11.26
N LEU A 168 -8.49 9.99 12.44
CA LEU A 168 -8.43 8.96 13.47
C LEU A 168 -9.04 7.64 12.99
N ASP A 169 -10.16 7.68 12.27
CA ASP A 169 -10.79 6.49 11.67
C ASP A 169 -9.86 5.77 10.69
N VAL A 170 -9.15 6.53 9.84
CA VAL A 170 -8.17 5.97 8.89
C VAL A 170 -7.04 5.28 9.64
N LEU A 171 -6.54 5.90 10.72
CA LEU A 171 -5.45 5.34 11.53
C LEU A 171 -5.89 4.12 12.32
N ALA A 172 -7.10 4.14 12.90
CA ALA A 172 -7.65 3.05 13.71
C ALA A 172 -7.81 1.74 12.92
N TYR A 173 -8.04 1.81 11.61
CA TYR A 173 -8.06 0.63 10.74
C TYR A 173 -6.72 -0.13 10.75
N SER A 174 -5.61 0.60 10.83
CA SER A 174 -4.26 0.04 10.71
C SER A 174 -3.60 -0.21 12.05
N VAL A 175 -3.89 0.66 13.02
CA VAL A 175 -3.37 0.60 14.38
C VAL A 175 -4.58 0.79 15.30
N PRO A 176 -5.34 -0.29 15.56
CA PRO A 176 -6.54 -0.17 16.39
C PRO A 176 -6.17 0.27 17.80
N VAL A 177 -6.95 1.20 18.34
CA VAL A 177 -6.81 1.61 19.73
C VAL A 177 -7.09 0.39 20.61
N PRO A 178 -6.23 0.08 21.59
CA PRO A 178 -6.47 -1.04 22.49
C PRO A 178 -7.80 -0.87 23.24
N ASP A 179 -8.46 -1.99 23.54
CA ASP A 179 -9.55 -1.98 24.52
C ASP A 179 -8.96 -1.71 25.91
N PHE A 180 -8.97 -0.44 26.30
CA PHE A 180 -8.48 0.00 27.60
C PHE A 180 -9.34 -0.50 28.74
N VAL A 181 -10.64 -0.73 28.52
CA VAL A 181 -11.55 -1.27 29.54
C VAL A 181 -11.15 -2.71 29.87
N GLU A 182 -10.94 -3.54 28.85
CA GLU A 182 -10.50 -4.92 29.04
C GLU A 182 -9.09 -4.99 29.66
N LYS A 183 -8.17 -4.12 29.22
CA LYS A 183 -6.83 -4.03 29.81
C LYS A 183 -6.86 -3.61 31.27
N GLU A 184 -7.69 -2.63 31.64
CA GLU A 184 -7.83 -2.17 33.02
C GLU A 184 -8.43 -3.27 33.90
N LYS A 185 -9.44 -4.00 33.41
CA LYS A 185 -10.01 -5.14 34.10
C LYS A 185 -8.95 -6.21 34.40
N LYS A 186 -8.17 -6.60 33.39
CA LYS A 186 -7.06 -7.57 33.54
C LYS A 186 -5.99 -7.08 34.52
N ALA A 187 -5.69 -5.78 34.53
CA ALA A 187 -4.73 -5.19 35.46
C ALA A 187 -5.24 -5.29 36.91
N ARG A 188 -6.50 -4.90 37.15
CA ARG A 188 -7.13 -4.95 38.47
C ARG A 188 -7.21 -6.39 39.02
N GLU A 189 -7.53 -7.37 38.17
CA GLU A 189 -7.53 -8.80 38.56
C GLU A 189 -6.14 -9.28 38.98
N LYS A 190 -5.08 -8.81 38.29
CA LYS A 190 -3.70 -9.16 38.59
C LYS A 190 -3.21 -8.51 39.89
N GLU A 191 -3.56 -7.25 40.13
CA GLU A 191 -3.26 -6.54 41.39
C GLU A 191 -3.98 -7.18 42.58
N ALA A 192 -5.28 -7.48 42.45
CA ALA A 192 -6.03 -8.17 43.50
C ALA A 192 -5.45 -9.55 43.85
N SER A 193 -4.98 -10.29 42.85
CA SER A 193 -4.30 -11.57 43.06
C SER A 193 -2.94 -11.41 43.75
N TYR A 194 -2.16 -10.38 43.39
CA TYR A 194 -0.90 -10.05 44.04
C TYR A 194 -1.10 -9.67 45.52
N ASN A 195 -2.02 -8.75 45.81
CA ASN A 195 -2.29 -8.28 47.17
C ASN A 195 -2.89 -9.40 48.05
N ALA A 196 -3.65 -10.33 47.47
CA ALA A 196 -4.15 -11.51 48.19
C ALA A 196 -3.03 -12.48 48.63
N VAL A 197 -1.89 -12.49 47.94
CA VAL A 197 -0.72 -13.33 48.27
C VAL A 197 0.31 -12.58 49.12
N ASN A 198 0.41 -11.26 48.97
CA ASN A 198 1.32 -10.37 49.72
C ASN A 198 0.55 -9.25 50.44
N PRO A 199 -0.15 -9.55 51.55
CA PRO A 199 -1.02 -8.57 52.22
C PRO A 199 -0.27 -7.49 53.02
N GLU A 200 1.06 -7.60 53.18
CA GLU A 200 1.88 -6.63 53.92
C GLU A 200 2.58 -5.58 53.02
N ASP A 201 2.38 -5.63 51.70
CA ASP A 201 3.01 -4.71 50.72
C ASP A 201 2.13 -3.49 50.36
N ASP A 202 0.94 -3.34 50.96
CA ASP A 202 0.00 -2.21 50.76
C ASP A 202 0.16 -1.09 51.81
#